data_AF-A0A3M5JQ43-F1
#
_entry.id   AF-A0A3M5JQ43-F1
#
_cell.length_a   1.000
_cell.length_b   1.000
_cell.length_c   1.000
_cell.angle_alpha   90.00
_cell.angle_beta   90.00
_cell.angle_gamma   90.00
#
_symmetry.space_group_name_H-M   'P 1'
#
loop_
_entity.id
_entity.type
_entity.pdbx_description
1 polymer ?
#
loop_
_entity_poly.entity_id
_entity_poly.type
_entity_poly.pdbx_seq_one_letter_code
_entity_poly.pdbx_strand_id
1 'polypeptide(L)'
;PNCQRLESSLNTLSDAFNVVVFPVPVIGKEKSVAAITPVLCLPPEQRKTAWDRLFDAAPEGVNLGKSLLKPASEGVELKAAQPAGTCDVAEKALGINQAAYQAYRIPGTPWVISDDGRYVPQTLLRDPIRLKAFLDEQPARQVQEVSNAPQ
;
A
#
# COMPACT_ATOMS: atom_id res chain seq x y z
N PRO A 1 1.83 2.23 14.04
CA PRO A 1 0.64 1.56 14.63
C PRO A 1 -0.63 1.63 13.77
N ASN A 2 -1.03 2.78 13.21
CA ASN A 2 -2.32 2.88 12.51
C ASN A 2 -2.40 2.02 11.24
N CYS A 3 -1.35 1.96 10.41
CA CYS A 3 -1.35 1.08 9.23
C CYS A 3 -1.47 -0.39 9.62
N GLN A 4 -0.75 -0.81 10.68
CA GLN A 4 -0.80 -2.18 11.19
C GLN A 4 -2.22 -2.61 11.60
N ARG A 5 -3.01 -1.70 12.19
CA ARG A 5 -4.41 -2.00 12.57
C ARG A 5 -5.33 -2.23 11.38
N LEU A 6 -4.99 -1.70 10.21
CA LEU A 6 -5.80 -1.76 9.01
C LEU A 6 -5.41 -2.93 8.09
N GLU A 7 -4.20 -3.47 8.26
CA GLU A 7 -3.61 -4.48 7.36
C GLU A 7 -4.50 -5.71 7.17
N SER A 8 -5.03 -6.29 8.25
CA SER A 8 -5.92 -7.46 8.17
C SER A 8 -7.19 -7.18 7.36
N SER A 9 -7.75 -5.97 7.48
CA SER A 9 -8.91 -5.55 6.69
C SER A 9 -8.56 -5.41 5.21
N LEU A 10 -7.42 -4.78 4.89
CA LEU A 10 -6.96 -4.66 3.49
C LEU A 10 -6.68 -6.01 2.85
N ASN A 11 -6.07 -6.93 3.59
CA ASN A 11 -5.81 -8.29 3.15
C ASN A 11 -7.11 -9.04 2.83
N THR A 12 -8.12 -8.93 3.71
CA THR A 12 -9.44 -9.54 3.45
C THR A 12 -10.11 -8.92 2.22
N LEU A 13 -10.01 -7.60 2.06
CA LEU A 13 -10.57 -6.92 0.89
C LEU A 13 -9.85 -7.30 -0.41
N SER A 14 -8.57 -7.69 -0.36
CA SER A 14 -7.80 -8.05 -1.55
C SER A 14 -8.33 -9.30 -2.28
N ASP A 15 -9.19 -10.09 -1.62
CA ASP A 15 -9.88 -11.23 -2.24
C ASP A 15 -10.98 -10.77 -3.23
N ALA A 16 -11.51 -9.56 -3.07
CA ALA A 16 -12.65 -9.04 -3.84
C ALA A 16 -12.33 -7.73 -4.60
N PHE A 17 -11.29 -7.01 -4.19
CA PHE A 17 -10.92 -5.71 -4.75
C PHE A 17 -9.44 -5.65 -5.07
N ASN A 18 -9.09 -4.86 -6.09
CA ASN A 18 -7.69 -4.50 -6.34
C ASN A 18 -7.24 -3.46 -5.31
N VAL A 19 -6.47 -3.91 -4.32
CA VAL A 19 -5.86 -3.03 -3.31
C VAL A 19 -4.44 -2.68 -3.74
N VAL A 20 -4.16 -1.40 -3.98
CA VAL A 20 -2.82 -0.90 -4.32
C VAL A 20 -2.24 -0.12 -3.15
N VAL A 21 -1.08 -0.55 -2.66
CA VAL A 21 -0.40 0.08 -1.53
C VAL A 21 0.78 0.92 -2.01
N PHE A 22 0.77 2.21 -1.66
CA PHE A 22 1.86 3.14 -1.92
C PHE A 22 2.62 3.43 -0.61
N PRO A 23 3.71 2.69 -0.33
CA PRO A 23 4.48 2.91 0.90
C PRO A 23 5.14 4.29 0.92
N VAL A 24 5.10 4.92 2.09
CA VAL A 24 5.74 6.22 2.35
C VAL A 24 6.51 6.17 3.68
N PRO A 25 7.77 6.62 3.74
CA PRO A 25 8.59 6.59 4.95
C PRO A 25 8.36 7.80 5.89
N VAL A 26 7.12 8.31 5.99
CA VAL A 26 6.79 9.51 6.80
C VAL A 26 6.89 9.27 8.31
N ILE A 27 6.67 8.04 8.75
CA ILE A 27 6.84 7.56 10.13
C ILE A 27 7.91 6.47 10.11
N GLY A 28 8.82 6.48 11.09
CA GLY A 28 9.95 5.53 11.16
C GLY A 28 11.12 5.84 10.21
N LYS A 29 10.91 6.70 9.19
CA LYS A 29 11.94 7.24 8.30
C LYS A 29 12.84 6.14 7.71
N GLU A 30 14.13 6.17 8.00
CA GLU A 30 15.14 5.27 7.44
C GLU A 30 14.87 3.81 7.82
N LYS A 31 14.27 3.56 9.00
CA LYS A 31 13.86 2.20 9.39
C LYS A 31 12.79 1.65 8.46
N SER A 32 11.84 2.50 8.06
CA SER A 32 10.76 2.11 7.13
C SER A 32 11.31 1.88 5.73
N VAL A 33 12.26 2.70 5.28
CA VAL A 33 12.97 2.48 4.00
C VAL A 33 13.69 1.13 4.02
N ALA A 34 14.50 0.86 5.04
CA ALA A 34 15.25 -0.39 5.15
C ALA A 34 14.36 -1.64 5.18
N ALA A 35 13.18 -1.54 5.81
CA ALA A 35 12.21 -2.64 5.87
C ALA A 35 11.49 -2.88 4.53
N ILE A 36 11.10 -1.80 3.83
CA ILE A 36 10.22 -1.87 2.65
C ILE A 36 11.01 -2.10 1.35
N THR A 37 12.22 -1.55 1.24
CA THR A 37 13.04 -1.67 0.03
C THR A 37 13.18 -3.13 -0.42
N PRO A 38 13.55 -4.10 0.45
CA PRO A 38 13.62 -5.51 0.06
C PRO A 38 12.33 -6.07 -0.52
N VAL A 39 11.16 -5.63 -0.02
CA VAL A 39 9.85 -6.06 -0.53
C VAL A 39 9.62 -5.53 -1.94
N LEU A 40 9.91 -4.25 -2.19
CA LEU A 40 9.74 -3.64 -3.51
C LEU A 40 10.70 -4.22 -4.56
N CYS A 41 11.85 -4.75 -4.13
CA CYS A 41 12.83 -5.42 -4.98
C CYS A 41 12.40 -6.81 -5.46
N LEU A 42 11.38 -7.39 -4.84
CA LEU A 42 10.88 -8.70 -5.26
C LEU A 42 10.04 -8.60 -6.55
N PRO A 43 9.95 -9.68 -7.33
CA PRO A 43 8.95 -9.82 -8.38
C PRO A 43 7.53 -9.60 -7.84
N PRO A 44 6.60 -8.99 -8.63
CA PRO A 44 5.25 -8.64 -8.17
C PRO A 44 4.50 -9.76 -7.44
N GLU A 45 4.62 -11.00 -7.93
CA GLU A 45 3.97 -12.18 -7.38
C GLU A 45 4.45 -12.56 -5.97
N GLN A 46 5.66 -12.14 -5.59
CA GLN A 46 6.23 -12.42 -4.26
C GLN A 46 5.99 -11.27 -3.27
N ARG A 47 5.62 -10.07 -3.76
CA ARG A 47 5.54 -8.87 -2.93
C ARG A 47 4.47 -8.98 -1.86
N LYS A 48 3.31 -9.57 -2.15
CA LYS A 48 2.22 -9.71 -1.17
C LYS A 48 2.69 -10.47 0.06
N THR A 49 3.22 -11.68 -0.12
CA THR A 49 3.71 -12.51 0.98
C THR A 49 4.85 -11.84 1.75
N ALA A 50 5.75 -11.14 1.07
CA ALA A 50 6.84 -10.41 1.74
C ALA A 50 6.36 -9.16 2.48
N TRP A 51 5.33 -8.48 1.96
CA TRP A 51 4.66 -7.36 2.61
C TRP A 51 3.95 -7.81 3.89
N ASP A 52 3.19 -8.91 3.84
CA ASP A 52 2.48 -9.47 5.00
C ASP A 52 3.44 -9.71 6.19
N ARG A 53 4.65 -10.22 5.91
CA ARG A 53 5.70 -10.47 6.91
C ARG A 53 6.22 -9.21 7.62
N LEU A 54 6.00 -8.01 7.08
CA LEU A 54 6.36 -6.75 7.76
C LEU A 54 5.46 -6.50 8.99
N PHE A 55 4.31 -7.16 9.06
CA PHE A 55 3.28 -6.98 10.09
C PHE A 55 3.21 -8.13 11.08
N ASP A 56 3.86 -9.27 10.77
CA ASP A 56 4.11 -10.31 11.75
C ASP A 56 4.88 -9.72 12.93
N ALA A 57 4.47 -10.03 14.16
CA ALA A 57 5.08 -9.49 15.36
C ALA A 57 6.57 -9.86 15.41
N ALA A 58 7.44 -8.93 14.98
CA ALA A 58 8.87 -9.05 15.23
C ALA A 58 9.09 -8.93 16.75
N PRO A 59 9.85 -9.84 17.38
CA PRO A 59 10.33 -9.61 18.74
C PRO A 59 11.08 -8.29 18.78
N GLU A 60 10.93 -7.53 19.86
CA GLU A 60 11.66 -6.28 20.04
C GLU A 60 13.17 -6.51 19.85
N GLY A 61 13.77 -5.80 18.89
CA GLY A 61 15.22 -5.85 18.62
C GLY A 61 15.66 -6.49 17.30
N VAL A 62 14.76 -6.89 16.39
CA VAL A 62 15.20 -7.36 15.06
C VAL A 62 15.68 -6.19 14.21
N ASN A 63 17.00 -6.14 13.99
CA ASN A 63 17.63 -5.33 12.95
C ASN A 63 17.15 -5.84 11.59
N LEU A 64 16.17 -5.17 10.99
CA LEU A 64 15.69 -5.42 9.62
C LEU A 64 16.77 -5.19 8.54
N GLY A 65 17.99 -4.79 8.93
CA GLY A 65 19.16 -4.67 8.05
C GLY A 65 20.09 -5.90 7.99
N LYS A 66 19.84 -6.97 8.77
CA LYS A 66 20.66 -8.20 8.67
C LYS A 66 19.79 -9.46 8.72
N SER A 67 19.61 -10.05 7.54
CA SER A 67 19.22 -11.45 7.32
C SER A 67 17.91 -11.88 7.98
N LEU A 68 16.79 -11.48 7.38
CA LEU A 68 15.59 -12.32 7.33
C LEU A 68 15.39 -12.86 5.91
N LEU A 69 16.43 -13.52 5.41
CA LEU A 69 16.30 -14.62 4.47
C LEU A 69 17.11 -15.78 5.05
N LYS A 70 16.70 -16.29 6.22
CA LYS A 70 16.97 -17.71 6.49
C LYS A 70 16.11 -18.47 5.48
N PRO A 71 16.66 -19.44 4.73
CA PRO A 71 15.83 -20.27 3.88
C PRO A 71 14.83 -20.97 4.80
N ALA A 72 13.55 -20.68 4.61
CA ALA A 72 12.51 -21.52 5.18
C ALA A 72 12.70 -22.87 4.51
N SER A 73 13.16 -23.85 5.29
CA SER A 73 13.20 -25.23 4.86
C SER A 73 11.82 -25.64 4.35
N GLU A 74 11.84 -26.22 3.15
CA GLU A 74 10.77 -26.98 2.48
C GLU A 74 9.59 -26.16 1.90
N GLY A 75 9.66 -25.91 0.59
CA GLY A 75 8.47 -26.06 -0.25
C GLY A 75 8.10 -24.96 -1.25
N VAL A 76 8.78 -23.81 -1.29
CA VAL A 76 8.56 -22.81 -2.36
C VAL A 76 9.90 -22.22 -2.79
N GLU A 77 10.34 -22.52 -4.01
CA GLU A 77 11.45 -21.83 -4.65
C GLU A 77 11.06 -20.36 -4.89
N LEU A 78 11.27 -19.52 -3.87
CA LEU A 78 11.37 -18.09 -4.04
C LEU A 78 12.64 -17.84 -4.84
N LYS A 79 12.51 -17.62 -6.16
CA LYS A 79 13.62 -17.15 -7.00
C LYS A 79 14.29 -15.99 -6.27
N ALA A 80 15.59 -16.13 -6.02
CA ALA A 80 16.36 -15.19 -5.24
C ALA A 80 16.07 -13.74 -5.67
N ALA A 81 15.83 -12.87 -4.68
CA ALA A 81 15.79 -11.43 -4.89
C ALA A 81 17.01 -11.03 -5.72
N GLN A 82 16.81 -10.16 -6.72
CA GLN A 82 17.91 -9.70 -7.57
C GLN A 82 19.06 -9.17 -6.69
N PRO A 83 20.32 -9.38 -7.10
CA PRO A 83 21.48 -9.01 -6.29
C PRO A 83 21.38 -7.57 -5.79
N ALA A 84 21.73 -7.38 -4.51
CA ALA A 84 21.80 -6.08 -3.86
C ALA A 84 22.76 -5.17 -4.65
N GLY A 85 22.18 -4.30 -5.49
CA GLY A 85 22.90 -3.53 -6.50
C GLY A 85 22.07 -3.21 -7.75
N THR A 86 20.97 -3.92 -8.01
CA THR A 86 20.10 -3.66 -9.19
C THR A 86 18.72 -3.11 -8.85
N CYS A 87 18.47 -2.75 -7.59
CA CYS A 87 17.14 -2.33 -7.11
C CYS A 87 16.99 -0.82 -6.84
N ASP A 88 17.65 0.02 -7.63
CA ASP A 88 17.50 1.48 -7.52
C ASP A 88 16.05 1.95 -7.66
N VAL A 89 15.22 1.14 -8.34
CA VAL A 89 13.80 1.44 -8.56
C VAL A 89 13.02 1.49 -7.25
N ALA A 90 13.38 0.70 -6.23
CA ALA A 90 12.65 0.68 -4.96
C ALA A 90 12.81 1.99 -4.18
N GLU A 91 14.05 2.46 -4.00
CA GLU A 91 14.31 3.73 -3.31
C GLU A 91 13.73 4.92 -4.08
N LYS A 92 13.84 4.90 -5.42
CA LYS A 92 13.20 5.91 -6.29
C LYS A 92 11.69 5.90 -6.13
N ALA A 93 11.05 4.73 -6.10
CA ALA A 93 9.60 4.60 -5.90
C ALA A 93 9.17 5.14 -4.53
N LEU A 94 9.92 4.85 -3.46
CA LEU A 94 9.66 5.41 -2.13
C LEU A 94 9.82 6.95 -2.13
N GLY A 95 10.82 7.48 -2.83
CA GLY A 95 11.00 8.92 -3.00
C GLY A 95 9.83 9.58 -3.76
N ILE A 96 9.37 8.96 -4.84
CA ILE A 96 8.20 9.44 -5.62
C ILE A 96 6.93 9.41 -4.77
N ASN A 97 6.68 8.31 -4.04
CA ASN A 97 5.53 8.21 -3.15
C ASN A 97 5.59 9.27 -2.05
N GLN A 98 6.78 9.51 -1.48
CA GLN A 98 6.97 10.55 -0.47
C GLN A 98 6.69 11.94 -1.03
N ALA A 99 7.14 12.24 -2.24
CA ALA A 99 6.85 13.51 -2.91
C ALA A 99 5.34 13.68 -3.16
N ALA A 100 4.67 12.63 -3.64
CA ALA A 100 3.22 12.63 -3.85
C ALA A 100 2.45 12.83 -2.54
N TYR A 101 2.84 12.16 -1.46
CA TYR A 101 2.24 12.33 -0.13
C TYR A 101 2.25 13.79 0.32
N GLN A 102 3.38 14.49 0.12
CA GLN A 102 3.51 15.90 0.48
C GLN A 102 2.71 16.80 -0.47
N ALA A 103 2.79 16.56 -1.78
CA ALA A 103 2.08 17.35 -2.78
C ALA A 103 0.56 17.31 -2.59
N TYR A 104 0.01 16.12 -2.30
CA TYR A 104 -1.42 15.92 -2.04
C TYR A 104 -1.85 16.28 -0.61
N ARG A 105 -0.92 16.72 0.25
CA ARG A 105 -1.20 17.13 1.65
C ARG A 105 -1.96 16.04 2.41
N ILE A 106 -1.58 14.78 2.21
CA ILE A 106 -2.20 13.66 2.90
C ILE A 106 -1.99 13.84 4.42
N PRO A 107 -3.05 13.83 5.24
CA PRO A 107 -2.96 14.24 6.65
C PRO A 107 -2.30 13.21 7.56
N GLY A 108 -2.17 11.96 7.10
CA GLY A 108 -1.58 10.88 7.87
C GLY A 108 -1.66 9.54 7.14
N THR A 109 -1.13 8.49 7.76
CA THR A 109 -1.19 7.12 7.25
C THR A 109 -1.93 6.19 8.24
N PRO A 110 -2.79 5.28 7.77
CA PRO A 110 -3.15 5.05 6.37
C PRO A 110 -4.15 6.11 5.85
N TRP A 111 -4.07 6.40 4.56
CA TRP A 111 -5.05 7.19 3.82
C TRP A 111 -5.45 6.39 2.59
N VAL A 112 -6.75 6.11 2.44
CA VAL A 112 -7.28 5.24 1.39
C VAL A 112 -8.16 6.06 0.48
N ILE A 113 -7.94 5.90 -0.83
CA ILE A 113 -8.72 6.55 -1.88
C ILE A 113 -9.26 5.50 -2.84
N SER A 114 -10.44 5.75 -3.40
CA SER A 114 -10.96 4.99 -4.54
C SER A 114 -10.23 5.37 -5.83
N ASP A 115 -10.46 4.60 -6.89
CA ASP A 115 -9.91 4.84 -8.22
C ASP A 115 -10.38 6.16 -8.84
N ASP A 116 -11.57 6.63 -8.48
CA ASP A 116 -12.10 7.96 -8.82
C ASP A 116 -11.58 9.11 -7.94
N GLY A 117 -10.69 8.81 -6.97
CA GLY A 117 -10.00 9.79 -6.14
C GLY A 117 -10.74 10.22 -4.86
N ARG A 118 -11.94 9.68 -4.57
CA ARG A 118 -12.63 9.97 -3.31
C ARG A 118 -11.91 9.32 -2.12
N TYR A 119 -11.96 9.99 -0.96
CA TYR A 119 -11.51 9.38 0.29
C TYR A 119 -12.44 8.24 0.71
N VAL A 120 -11.88 7.09 1.07
CA VAL A 120 -12.62 5.92 1.57
C VAL A 120 -12.58 5.93 3.11
N PRO A 121 -13.73 6.10 3.79
CA PRO A 121 -13.79 5.99 5.25
C PRO A 121 -13.34 4.62 5.73
N GLN A 122 -12.51 4.58 6.78
CA GLN A 122 -12.00 3.32 7.34
C GLN A 122 -13.10 2.36 7.82
N THR A 123 -14.28 2.88 8.18
CA THR A 123 -15.44 2.07 8.56
C THR A 123 -15.93 1.18 7.42
N LEU A 124 -15.78 1.63 6.15
CA LEU A 124 -16.14 0.84 4.98
C LEU A 124 -15.14 -0.29 4.71
N LEU A 125 -13.89 -0.14 5.16
CA LEU A 125 -12.84 -1.12 4.90
C LEU A 125 -13.03 -2.44 5.65
N ARG A 126 -14.03 -2.51 6.54
CA ARG A 126 -14.41 -3.71 7.30
C ARG A 126 -15.67 -4.39 6.77
N ASP A 127 -16.31 -3.82 5.75
CA ASP A 127 -17.56 -4.29 5.20
C ASP A 127 -17.47 -4.29 3.66
N PRO A 128 -17.10 -5.43 3.04
CA PRO A 128 -16.94 -5.52 1.59
C PRO A 128 -18.20 -5.13 0.80
N ILE A 129 -19.39 -5.38 1.35
CA ILE A 129 -20.66 -5.07 0.69
C ILE A 129 -20.86 -3.55 0.66
N ARG A 130 -20.64 -2.87 1.80
CA ARG A 130 -20.73 -1.40 1.85
C ARG A 130 -19.62 -0.72 1.07
N LEU A 131 -18.40 -1.28 1.07
CA LEU A 131 -17.33 -0.77 0.22
C LEU A 131 -17.69 -0.86 -1.25
N LYS A 132 -18.24 -2.00 -1.71
CA LYS A 132 -18.71 -2.14 -3.08
C LYS A 132 -19.78 -1.10 -3.42
N ALA A 133 -20.78 -0.91 -2.56
CA ALA A 133 -21.81 0.10 -2.76
C ALA A 133 -21.21 1.51 -2.91
N PHE A 134 -20.25 1.88 -2.05
CA PHE A 134 -19.54 3.16 -2.14
C PHE A 134 -18.75 3.32 -3.45
N LEU A 135 -18.10 2.26 -3.93
CA LEU A 135 -17.31 2.29 -5.17
C LEU A 135 -18.21 2.35 -6.42
N ASP A 136 -19.39 1.72 -6.38
CA ASP A 136 -20.36 1.73 -7.48
C ASP A 136 -21.15 3.05 -7.57
N GLU A 137 -21.16 3.87 -6.51
CA GLU A 137 -21.74 5.22 -6.54
C GLU A 137 -20.98 6.07 -7.57
N GLN A 138 -21.67 6.49 -8.64
CA GLN A 138 -21.09 7.48 -9.52
C GLN A 138 -20.98 8.81 -8.76
N PRO A 139 -19.81 9.47 -8.79
CA PRO A 139 -19.76 10.85 -8.34
C PRO A 139 -20.79 11.61 -9.16
N ALA A 140 -21.66 12.37 -8.49
CA ALA A 140 -22.63 13.21 -9.18
C ALA A 140 -21.86 13.99 -10.23
N ARG A 141 -22.02 13.62 -11.51
CA ARG A 141 -21.52 14.45 -12.59
C ARG A 141 -22.11 15.81 -12.28
N GLN A 142 -21.27 16.82 -12.09
CA GLN A 142 -21.70 18.18 -12.35
C GLN A 142 -22.00 18.24 -13.86
N VAL A 143 -23.11 17.64 -14.27
CA VAL A 143 -23.85 18.09 -15.44
C VAL A 143 -24.51 19.38 -14.96
N GLN A 144 -23.70 20.43 -14.82
CA GLN A 144 -24.18 21.74 -15.21
C GLN A 144 -24.42 21.62 -16.71
N GLU A 145 -25.59 21.09 -17.04
CA GLU A 145 -26.28 21.45 -18.26
C GLU A 145 -26.27 22.98 -18.29
N VAL A 146 -25.38 23.53 -19.10
CA VAL A 146 -25.50 24.90 -19.61
C VAL A 146 -26.71 24.86 -20.56
N SER A 147 -27.89 24.72 -19.99
CA SER A 147 -29.16 24.69 -20.68
C SER A 147 -29.97 25.87 -20.19
N ASN A 148 -29.72 27.01 -20.83
CA ASN A 148 -30.69 28.04 -21.25
C ASN A 148 -30.05 29.43 -21.26
N ALA A 149 -29.56 29.83 -22.43
CA ALA A 149 -29.69 31.20 -22.88
C ALA A 149 -30.14 31.15 -24.35
N PRO A 150 -31.39 31.54 -24.69
CA PRO A 150 -31.74 31.83 -26.06
C PRO A 150 -31.06 33.15 -26.50
N GLN A 151 -30.82 33.20 -27.81
CA GLN A 151 -30.14 34.25 -28.58
C GLN A 151 -30.62 35.68 -28.31
#